data_AF-A0A0H5CR61-F1
#
_entry.id   AF-A0A0H5CR61-F1
#
_cell.length_a   1.000
_cell.length_b   1.000
_cell.length_c   1.000
_cell.angle_alpha   90.00
_cell.angle_beta   90.00
_cell.angle_gamma   90.00
#
_symmetry.space_group_name_H-M   'P 1'
#
loop_
_entity.id
_entity.type
_entity.pdbx_description
1 polymer ?
#
loop_
_entity_poly.entity_id
_entity_poly.type
_entity_poly.pdbx_seq_one_letter_code
_entity_poly.pdbx_strand_id
1 'polypeptide(L)'
;MTALRDDVLPLPRAIPHTTDSVADLEQEAAHFLRLYHAARPKAGAVHERMAKVRAEIAATGTYRHTQAELAFGARVALRDSGWCPSAVPWRGLLVRDLRAVRDADTVVAECGKHLRTAGLGGQVRPTVTVFAPDTPWRRGPRIRNDQLVRYAGYRGVPDGDIGDRRYTDFTTVVGKLGWRPPLTRGAFDRLPLVVETDDEGITLHTLPSEVVREVALVHPTLPWFAELGLRWHAVPVISNQRLHIGGIDYPAAPYNGVYLCRAIGEDVIADDSAYGLARVIAARLGLDTASERTLWRDRVAVECNRAVLHSFDAAGVTVEHSAEAYASPASSHGRPAFLRQR
;
A
#
# COMPACT_ATOMS: atom_id res chain seq x y z
N MET A 1 -18.33 -4.78 41.31
CA MET A 1 -17.04 -4.12 41.57
C MET A 1 -15.94 -5.13 41.39
N THR A 2 -15.24 -5.08 40.25
CA THR A 2 -13.77 -5.14 40.11
C THR A 2 -13.54 -4.75 38.66
N ALA A 3 -13.09 -3.51 38.47
CA ALA A 3 -12.72 -2.93 37.19
C ALA A 3 -11.44 -3.63 36.68
N LEU A 4 -11.51 -4.24 35.50
CA LEU A 4 -10.33 -4.60 34.74
C LEU A 4 -10.11 -3.49 33.72
N ARG A 5 -8.94 -2.88 33.86
CA ARG A 5 -8.49 -1.65 33.21
C ARG A 5 -8.44 -1.78 31.69
N ASP A 6 -8.72 -0.66 31.05
CA ASP A 6 -8.47 -0.36 29.66
C ASP A 6 -6.99 -0.55 29.28
N ASP A 7 -6.64 -1.74 28.80
CA ASP A 7 -5.45 -1.90 27.95
C ASP A 7 -5.87 -1.60 26.52
N VAL A 8 -5.84 -0.32 26.17
CA VAL A 8 -5.75 0.13 24.78
C VAL A 8 -4.49 -0.49 24.22
N LEU A 9 -4.61 -1.52 23.36
CA LEU A 9 -3.50 -1.98 22.53
C LEU A 9 -2.94 -0.74 21.82
N PRO A 10 -1.70 -0.32 22.13
CA PRO A 10 -1.15 0.86 21.49
C PRO A 10 -0.94 0.52 20.01
N LEU A 11 -1.33 1.45 19.13
CA LEU A 11 -0.77 1.47 17.78
C LEU A 11 0.75 1.38 17.92
N PRO A 12 1.44 0.51 17.17
CA PRO A 12 2.88 0.35 17.31
C PRO A 12 3.56 1.72 17.29
N ARG A 13 4.18 2.07 18.42
CA ARG A 13 5.00 3.27 18.53
C ARG A 13 6.20 3.04 17.61
N ALA A 14 6.26 3.82 16.54
CA ALA A 14 7.45 3.89 15.71
C ALA A 14 8.60 4.43 16.57
N ILE A 15 9.46 3.52 17.04
CA ILE A 15 10.77 3.86 17.59
C ILE A 15 11.59 4.39 16.41
N PRO A 16 12.21 5.58 16.50
CA PRO A 16 13.05 6.07 15.43
C PRO A 16 14.24 5.12 15.30
N HIS A 17 14.37 4.47 14.14
CA HIS A 17 15.66 3.97 13.72
C HIS A 17 16.43 5.18 13.20
N THR A 18 17.22 5.79 14.08
CA THR A 18 18.49 6.35 13.64
C THR A 18 19.30 5.20 13.06
N THR A 19 19.88 5.37 11.89
CA THR A 19 21.00 4.55 11.43
C THR A 19 21.97 4.40 12.60
N ASP A 20 22.33 3.16 12.96
CA ASP A 20 22.96 2.82 14.26
C ASP A 20 24.32 3.51 14.49
N SER A 21 24.87 4.19 13.48
CA SER A 21 25.90 5.23 13.62
C SER A 21 25.97 6.14 12.38
N VAL A 22 26.61 7.31 12.50
CA VAL A 22 26.95 8.19 11.36
C VAL A 22 27.79 7.45 10.31
N ALA A 23 28.65 6.52 10.75
CA ALA A 23 29.48 5.70 9.86
C ALA A 23 28.64 4.76 8.99
N ASP A 24 27.58 4.18 9.54
CA ASP A 24 26.65 3.32 8.78
C ASP A 24 25.92 4.11 7.71
N LEU A 25 25.46 5.34 8.05
CA LEU A 25 24.82 6.23 7.09
C LEU A 25 25.76 6.60 5.92
N GLU A 26 27.02 6.94 6.21
CA GLU A 26 28.00 7.22 5.17
C GLU A 26 28.26 6.00 4.27
N GLN A 27 28.34 4.81 4.85
CA GLN A 27 28.55 3.56 4.10
C GLN A 27 27.38 3.24 3.18
N GLU A 28 26.14 3.36 3.67
CA GLU A 28 24.93 3.15 2.88
C GLU A 28 24.79 4.18 1.75
N ALA A 29 25.03 5.46 2.07
CA ALA A 29 25.04 6.52 1.07
C ALA A 29 26.10 6.26 -0.01
N ALA A 30 27.31 5.86 0.38
CA ALA A 30 28.38 5.50 -0.54
C ALA A 30 27.99 4.34 -1.47
N HIS A 31 27.38 3.29 -0.93
CA HIS A 31 26.92 2.15 -1.72
C HIS A 31 25.84 2.56 -2.73
N PHE A 32 24.83 3.32 -2.29
CA PHE A 32 23.77 3.81 -3.16
C PHE A 32 24.30 4.73 -4.27
N LEU A 33 25.19 5.67 -3.94
CA LEU A 33 25.76 6.60 -4.93
C LEU A 33 26.58 5.88 -6.00
N ARG A 34 27.35 4.85 -5.63
CA ARG A 34 28.06 4.00 -6.62
C ARG A 34 27.07 3.30 -7.54
N LEU A 35 25.98 2.75 -7.00
CA LEU A 35 24.92 2.13 -7.79
C LEU A 35 24.28 3.13 -8.77
N TYR A 36 23.97 4.33 -8.31
CA TYR A 36 23.39 5.39 -9.14
C TYR A 36 24.33 5.85 -10.27
N HIS A 37 25.59 6.16 -9.95
CA HIS A 37 26.57 6.63 -10.94
C HIS A 37 26.96 5.54 -11.95
N ALA A 38 27.01 4.27 -11.54
CA ALA A 38 27.21 3.15 -12.45
C ALA A 38 26.06 3.04 -13.47
N ALA A 39 24.82 3.24 -13.02
CA ALA A 39 23.64 3.25 -13.90
C ALA A 39 23.50 4.55 -14.73
N ARG A 40 24.15 5.64 -14.32
CA ARG A 40 24.13 6.94 -15.02
C ARG A 40 25.53 7.57 -15.10
N PRO A 41 26.40 7.09 -16.02
CA PRO A 41 27.75 7.62 -16.16
C PRO A 41 27.83 9.13 -16.46
N LYS A 42 26.77 9.69 -17.06
CA LYS A 42 26.66 11.14 -17.35
C LYS A 42 26.30 11.99 -16.12
N ALA A 43 26.10 11.41 -14.95
CA ALA A 43 25.79 12.13 -13.71
C ALA A 43 27.01 12.84 -13.07
N GLY A 44 28.18 12.76 -13.71
CA GLY A 44 29.43 13.32 -13.19
C GLY A 44 30.21 12.33 -12.32
N ALA A 45 31.25 12.83 -11.66
CA ALA A 45 32.16 12.00 -10.91
C ALA A 45 31.59 11.63 -9.53
N VAL A 46 31.48 10.33 -9.24
CA VAL A 46 30.90 9.82 -7.99
C VAL A 46 31.63 10.33 -6.74
N HIS A 47 32.96 10.49 -6.82
CA HIS A 47 33.78 10.91 -5.69
C HIS A 47 33.46 12.33 -5.22
N GLU A 48 33.15 13.25 -6.13
CA GLU A 48 32.75 14.62 -5.80
C GLU A 48 31.40 14.63 -5.07
N ARG A 49 30.43 13.84 -5.55
CA ARG A 49 29.12 13.72 -4.89
C ARG A 49 29.26 13.08 -3.51
N MET A 50 30.07 12.03 -3.38
CA MET A 50 30.35 11.38 -2.09
C MET A 50 31.01 12.35 -1.10
N ALA A 51 31.95 13.20 -1.54
CA ALA A 51 32.57 14.20 -0.68
C ALA A 51 31.55 15.23 -0.18
N LYS A 52 30.64 15.70 -1.05
CA LYS A 52 29.54 16.60 -0.67
C LYS A 52 28.61 15.96 0.35
N VAL A 53 28.25 14.69 0.15
CA VAL A 53 27.37 13.95 1.08
C VAL A 53 28.03 13.76 2.44
N ARG A 54 29.31 13.38 2.50
CA ARG A 54 30.04 13.30 3.79
C ARG A 54 30.08 14.63 4.52
N ALA A 55 30.34 15.73 3.80
CA ALA A 55 30.35 17.06 4.41
C ALA A 55 28.95 17.44 4.96
N GLU A 56 27.88 17.12 4.23
CA GLU A 56 26.49 17.37 4.65
C GLU A 56 26.12 16.53 5.89
N ILE A 57 26.51 15.25 5.91
CA ILE A 57 26.33 14.34 7.05
C ILE A 57 27.11 14.85 8.26
N ALA A 58 28.37 15.26 8.10
CA ALA A 58 29.16 15.80 9.20
C ALA A 58 28.55 17.10 9.77
N ALA A 59 27.97 17.95 8.92
CA ALA A 59 27.41 19.23 9.33
C ALA A 59 26.00 19.12 9.95
N THR A 60 25.19 18.16 9.49
CA THR A 60 23.76 18.09 9.87
C THR A 60 23.36 16.78 10.53
N GLY A 61 24.14 15.71 10.39
CA GLY A 61 23.76 14.36 10.79
C GLY A 61 22.91 13.62 9.75
N THR A 62 22.69 14.19 8.56
CA THR A 62 21.99 13.55 7.44
C THR A 62 22.42 14.14 6.09
N TYR A 63 21.83 13.71 4.98
CA TYR A 63 22.02 14.34 3.67
C TYR A 63 20.76 14.30 2.82
N ARG A 64 20.72 15.16 1.80
CA ARG A 64 19.59 15.23 0.86
C ARG A 64 19.94 14.65 -0.50
N HIS A 65 19.12 13.69 -0.94
CA HIS A 65 19.14 13.22 -2.32
C HIS A 65 18.82 14.35 -3.33
N THR A 66 19.47 14.32 -4.50
CA THR A 66 18.98 15.07 -5.66
C THR A 66 17.67 14.47 -6.16
N GLN A 67 16.91 15.20 -7.00
CA GLN A 67 15.69 14.66 -7.61
C GLN A 67 15.97 13.41 -8.47
N ALA A 68 17.13 13.35 -9.11
CA ALA A 68 17.53 12.23 -9.96
C ALA A 68 17.93 10.98 -9.15
N GLU A 69 18.66 11.17 -8.04
CA GLU A 69 18.95 10.13 -7.04
C GLU A 69 17.63 9.60 -6.44
N LEU A 70 16.78 10.54 -6.00
CA LEU A 70 15.32 10.45 -5.81
C LEU A 70 14.65 9.35 -6.65
N ALA A 71 14.45 9.73 -7.90
CA ALA A 71 13.71 8.94 -8.86
C ALA A 71 14.38 7.61 -9.16
N PHE A 72 15.73 7.53 -9.12
CA PHE A 72 16.43 6.27 -9.34
C PHE A 72 16.20 5.29 -8.18
N GLY A 73 16.39 5.73 -6.93
CA GLY A 73 16.22 4.87 -5.76
C GLY A 73 14.78 4.37 -5.62
N ALA A 74 13.79 5.25 -5.76
CA ALA A 74 12.37 4.86 -5.72
C ALA A 74 12.00 3.82 -6.80
N ARG A 75 12.57 3.97 -8.01
CA ARG A 75 12.35 3.03 -9.12
C ARG A 75 12.98 1.67 -8.88
N VAL A 76 14.21 1.64 -8.35
CA VAL A 76 14.89 0.41 -7.96
C VAL A 76 14.10 -0.31 -6.87
N ALA A 77 13.68 0.43 -5.84
CA ALA A 77 12.87 -0.10 -4.75
C ALA A 77 11.53 -0.68 -5.25
N LEU A 78 10.82 0.01 -6.14
CA LEU A 78 9.56 -0.49 -6.66
C LEU A 78 9.74 -1.75 -7.52
N ARG A 79 10.77 -1.78 -8.37
CA ARG A 79 11.11 -2.97 -9.17
C ARG A 79 11.38 -4.17 -8.27
N ASP A 80 12.09 -3.97 -7.17
CA ASP A 80 12.51 -5.05 -6.27
C ASP A 80 11.46 -5.38 -5.18
N SER A 81 10.34 -4.64 -5.14
CA SER A 81 9.28 -4.79 -4.13
C SER A 81 8.41 -6.03 -4.30
N GLY A 82 8.42 -6.64 -5.49
CA GLY A 82 7.51 -7.75 -5.85
C GLY A 82 6.10 -7.33 -6.24
N TRP A 83 5.72 -6.05 -6.09
CA TRP A 83 4.39 -5.51 -6.43
C TRP A 83 4.22 -5.07 -7.87
N CYS A 84 5.32 -5.01 -8.62
CA CYS A 84 5.33 -4.62 -10.02
C CYS A 84 5.63 -5.87 -10.87
N PRO A 85 4.69 -6.32 -11.73
CA PRO A 85 4.97 -7.41 -12.66
C PRO A 85 6.19 -7.08 -13.54
N SER A 86 6.97 -8.11 -13.90
CA SER A 86 8.18 -7.96 -14.72
C SER A 86 7.91 -7.34 -16.10
N ALA A 87 6.68 -7.45 -16.60
CA ALA A 87 6.20 -6.88 -17.85
C ALA A 87 6.12 -5.33 -17.83
N VAL A 88 6.09 -4.70 -16.65
CA VAL A 88 5.96 -3.24 -16.53
C VAL A 88 7.33 -2.57 -16.66
N PRO A 89 7.50 -1.60 -17.58
CA PRO A 89 8.79 -0.93 -17.77
C PRO A 89 9.11 -0.02 -16.57
N TRP A 90 9.94 -0.51 -15.66
CA TRP A 90 10.32 0.18 -14.42
C TRP A 90 10.93 1.59 -14.63
N ARG A 91 11.48 1.87 -15.82
CA ARG A 91 12.01 3.20 -16.15
C ARG A 91 10.91 4.25 -16.38
N GLY A 92 9.72 3.81 -16.79
CA GLY A 92 8.54 4.64 -17.03
C GLY A 92 7.73 4.96 -15.77
N LEU A 93 8.12 4.41 -14.62
CA LEU A 93 7.47 4.67 -13.33
C LEU A 93 7.50 6.16 -12.99
N LEU A 94 6.34 6.68 -12.60
CA LEU A 94 6.18 8.06 -12.16
C LEU A 94 6.63 8.18 -10.70
N VAL A 95 7.61 9.06 -10.45
CA VAL A 95 8.05 9.40 -9.10
C VAL A 95 7.68 10.84 -8.81
N ARG A 96 6.81 11.03 -7.83
CA ARG A 96 6.36 12.34 -7.36
C ARG A 96 7.19 12.74 -6.15
N ASP A 97 8.07 13.72 -6.33
CA ASP A 97 8.92 14.26 -5.27
C ASP A 97 8.17 15.33 -4.50
N LEU A 98 7.65 14.97 -3.33
CA LEU A 98 6.92 15.83 -2.41
C LEU A 98 7.62 15.93 -1.05
N ARG A 99 8.96 15.88 -1.04
CA ARG A 99 9.77 15.87 0.19
C ARG A 99 9.66 17.14 1.04
N ALA A 100 9.01 18.19 0.52
CA ALA A 100 8.69 19.40 1.26
C ALA A 100 7.37 19.33 2.05
N VAL A 101 6.49 18.38 1.71
CA VAL A 101 5.15 18.23 2.32
C VAL A 101 5.26 17.46 3.64
N ARG A 102 4.68 18.01 4.71
CA ARG A 102 4.75 17.46 6.07
C ARG A 102 3.41 17.50 6.82
N ASP A 103 2.54 18.45 6.50
CA ASP A 103 1.22 18.62 7.10
C ASP A 103 0.22 17.56 6.60
N ALA A 104 -0.70 17.16 7.47
CA ALA A 104 -1.61 16.06 7.21
C ALA A 104 -2.56 16.35 6.04
N ASP A 105 -3.11 17.56 5.98
CA ASP A 105 -4.06 17.97 4.94
C ASP A 105 -3.44 17.88 3.55
N THR A 106 -2.21 18.39 3.36
CA THR A 106 -1.53 18.31 2.06
C THR A 106 -1.12 16.87 1.75
N VAL A 107 -0.67 16.08 2.74
CA VAL A 107 -0.41 14.63 2.53
C VAL A 107 -1.64 13.93 1.98
N VAL A 108 -2.83 14.15 2.56
CA VAL A 108 -4.10 13.56 2.14
C VAL A 108 -4.50 14.03 0.75
N ALA A 109 -4.41 15.33 0.49
CA ALA A 109 -4.73 15.90 -0.82
C ALA A 109 -3.85 15.29 -1.92
N GLU A 110 -2.57 15.08 -1.63
CA GLU A 110 -1.60 14.47 -2.54
C GLU A 110 -1.81 12.97 -2.71
N CYS A 111 -2.28 12.26 -1.67
CA CYS A 111 -2.76 10.88 -1.79
C CYS A 111 -3.98 10.76 -2.72
N GLY A 112 -4.94 11.67 -2.62
CA GLY A 112 -6.06 11.75 -3.57
C GLY A 112 -5.60 12.03 -5.01
N LYS A 113 -4.62 12.93 -5.18
CA LYS A 113 -3.99 13.17 -6.50
C LYS A 113 -3.21 11.95 -6.99
N HIS A 114 -2.59 11.16 -6.11
CA HIS A 114 -1.94 9.91 -6.48
C HIS A 114 -2.94 8.96 -7.12
N LEU A 115 -4.06 8.67 -6.44
CA LEU A 115 -5.12 7.79 -6.94
C LEU A 115 -5.64 8.23 -8.32
N ARG A 116 -5.93 9.52 -8.49
CA ARG A 116 -6.38 10.08 -9.78
C ARG A 116 -5.34 9.93 -10.90
N THR A 117 -4.07 10.18 -10.60
CA THR A 117 -2.99 10.12 -11.60
C THR A 117 -2.65 8.69 -11.98
N ALA A 118 -2.62 7.80 -10.99
CA ALA A 118 -2.33 6.38 -11.17
C ALA A 118 -3.47 5.66 -11.91
N GLY A 119 -4.73 6.06 -11.70
CA GLY A 119 -5.91 5.45 -12.34
C GLY A 119 -6.47 6.18 -13.56
N LEU A 120 -5.76 7.17 -14.11
CA LEU A 120 -6.28 8.05 -15.17
C LEU A 120 -6.73 7.23 -16.40
N GLY A 121 -8.02 7.31 -16.73
CA GLY A 121 -8.60 6.61 -17.88
C GLY A 121 -8.66 5.09 -17.73
N GLY A 122 -8.42 4.54 -16.53
CA GLY A 122 -8.45 3.10 -16.25
C GLY A 122 -7.14 2.34 -16.52
N GLN A 123 -6.22 2.93 -17.27
CA GLN A 123 -4.87 2.39 -17.39
C GLN A 123 -4.08 2.65 -16.11
N VAL A 124 -3.93 1.62 -15.28
CA VAL A 124 -3.23 1.74 -14.00
C VAL A 124 -1.74 1.93 -14.25
N ARG A 125 -1.22 3.10 -13.86
CA ARG A 125 0.19 3.46 -14.00
C ARG A 125 0.89 3.33 -12.66
N PRO A 126 1.91 2.48 -12.55
CA PRO A 126 2.65 2.37 -11.30
C PRO A 126 3.39 3.66 -10.98
N THR A 127 3.11 4.17 -9.78
CA THR A 127 3.47 5.49 -9.30
C THR A 127 4.00 5.37 -7.88
N VAL A 128 4.97 6.22 -7.51
CA VAL A 128 5.41 6.42 -6.13
C VAL A 128 5.28 7.90 -5.80
N THR A 129 4.70 8.23 -4.64
CA THR A 129 4.74 9.58 -4.08
C THR A 129 5.60 9.56 -2.84
N VAL A 130 6.66 10.36 -2.81
CA VAL A 130 7.59 10.38 -1.68
C VAL A 130 7.44 11.69 -0.92
N PHE A 131 6.96 11.59 0.33
CA PHE A 131 6.82 12.72 1.24
C PHE A 131 8.13 12.98 2.00
N ALA A 132 8.10 13.92 2.94
CA ALA A 132 9.30 14.30 3.68
C ALA A 132 9.94 13.11 4.44
N PRO A 133 11.28 13.03 4.46
CA PRO A 133 11.98 12.01 5.22
C PRO A 133 11.98 12.29 6.72
N ASP A 134 12.31 11.25 7.49
CA ASP A 134 12.81 11.41 8.85
C ASP A 134 14.18 12.13 8.81
N THR A 135 14.40 13.01 9.77
CA THR A 135 15.67 13.73 9.98
C THR A 135 16.04 13.63 11.47
N PRO A 136 17.31 13.85 11.85
CA PRO A 136 17.72 13.79 13.26
C PRO A 136 16.93 14.71 14.19
N TRP A 137 16.34 15.78 13.67
CA TRP A 137 15.59 16.77 14.45
C TRP A 137 14.07 16.76 14.22
N ARG A 138 13.57 16.01 13.24
CA ARG A 138 12.14 16.03 12.89
C ARG A 138 11.69 14.78 12.15
N ARG A 139 10.54 14.24 12.56
CA ARG A 139 9.91 13.08 11.90
C ARG A 139 9.21 13.48 10.60
N GLY A 140 9.25 12.58 9.62
CA GLY A 140 8.42 12.66 8.41
C GLY A 140 6.98 12.21 8.70
N PRO A 141 6.00 12.57 7.83
CA PRO A 141 4.63 12.11 7.98
C PRO A 141 4.54 10.59 7.81
N ARG A 142 3.55 9.97 8.47
CA ARG A 142 3.25 8.53 8.37
C ARG A 142 1.79 8.33 7.99
N ILE A 143 1.54 7.35 7.13
CA ILE A 143 0.19 6.89 6.80
C ILE A 143 0.05 5.51 7.44
N ARG A 144 -0.90 5.35 8.36
CA ARG A 144 -1.05 4.10 9.13
C ARG A 144 -1.86 3.02 8.39
N ASN A 145 -2.61 3.41 7.35
CA ASN A 145 -3.31 2.48 6.49
C ASN A 145 -2.32 1.63 5.68
N ASP A 146 -2.61 0.35 5.52
CA ASP A 146 -1.81 -0.53 4.66
C ASP A 146 -1.92 -0.15 3.19
N GLN A 147 -3.12 0.24 2.76
CA GLN A 147 -3.40 0.85 1.46
C GLN A 147 -4.23 2.12 1.63
N LEU A 148 -4.11 3.05 0.67
CA LEU A 148 -4.86 4.30 0.70
C LEU A 148 -6.38 4.10 0.66
N VAL A 149 -6.83 3.00 0.06
CA VAL A 149 -8.24 2.62 -0.01
C VAL A 149 -8.38 1.21 0.54
N ARG A 150 -9.15 1.08 1.62
CA ARG A 150 -9.59 -0.19 2.20
C ARG A 150 -10.99 -0.05 2.76
N TYR A 151 -11.64 -1.19 2.93
CA TYR A 151 -12.99 -1.29 3.44
C TYR A 151 -12.97 -1.68 4.92
N ALA A 152 -13.90 -1.13 5.67
CA ALA A 152 -14.09 -1.41 7.08
C ALA A 152 -14.57 -2.85 7.29
N GLY A 153 -14.27 -3.37 8.48
CA GLY A 153 -14.80 -4.63 8.98
C GLY A 153 -15.52 -4.39 10.31
N TYR A 154 -16.72 -4.95 10.47
CA TYR A 154 -17.53 -4.82 11.67
C TYR A 154 -17.88 -6.20 12.21
N ARG A 155 -17.46 -6.50 13.44
CA ARG A 155 -17.86 -7.71 14.17
C ARG A 155 -19.11 -7.48 15.02
N GLY A 156 -19.86 -8.56 15.25
CA GLY A 156 -20.95 -8.57 16.24
C GLY A 156 -22.17 -7.74 15.86
N VAL A 157 -22.44 -7.57 14.56
CA VAL A 157 -23.71 -7.01 14.06
C VAL A 157 -24.78 -8.12 14.11
N PRO A 158 -26.08 -7.82 14.31
CA PRO A 158 -27.11 -8.84 14.47
C PRO A 158 -27.16 -9.92 13.38
N ASP A 159 -26.81 -9.56 12.14
CA ASP A 159 -26.81 -10.46 10.97
C ASP A 159 -25.44 -11.10 10.68
N GLY A 160 -24.49 -11.01 11.62
CA GLY A 160 -23.12 -11.49 11.47
C GLY A 160 -22.10 -10.41 11.12
N ASP A 161 -20.86 -10.81 10.87
CA ASP A 161 -19.80 -9.88 10.52
C ASP A 161 -20.05 -9.23 9.15
N ILE A 162 -19.80 -7.92 9.04
CA ILE A 162 -19.99 -7.14 7.80
C ILE A 162 -18.65 -6.57 7.34
N GLY A 163 -18.37 -6.64 6.03
CA GLY A 163 -17.19 -6.05 5.41
C GLY A 163 -15.95 -6.92 5.47
N ASP A 164 -14.77 -6.31 5.38
CA ASP A 164 -13.49 -7.03 5.33
C ASP A 164 -13.00 -7.36 6.74
N ARG A 165 -13.11 -8.64 7.13
CA ARG A 165 -12.79 -9.11 8.49
C ARG A 165 -11.35 -8.83 8.90
N ARG A 166 -10.41 -8.73 7.96
CA ARG A 166 -9.00 -8.39 8.20
C ARG A 166 -8.83 -7.01 8.83
N TYR A 167 -9.78 -6.11 8.58
CA TYR A 167 -9.72 -4.72 9.07
C TYR A 167 -10.60 -4.48 10.29
N THR A 168 -11.19 -5.49 10.91
CA THR A 168 -12.07 -5.28 12.08
C THR A 168 -11.35 -4.52 13.21
N ASP A 169 -10.13 -4.96 13.54
CA ASP A 169 -9.38 -4.38 14.65
C ASP A 169 -8.97 -2.93 14.32
N PHE A 170 -8.50 -2.71 13.09
CA PHE A 170 -8.17 -1.37 12.59
C PHE A 170 -9.40 -0.44 12.57
N THR A 171 -10.55 -0.93 12.09
CA THR A 171 -11.83 -0.22 12.09
C THR A 171 -12.23 0.19 13.50
N THR A 172 -12.07 -0.72 14.47
CA THR A 172 -12.35 -0.46 15.89
C THR A 172 -11.45 0.62 16.45
N VAL A 173 -10.14 0.55 16.18
CA VAL A 173 -9.16 1.56 16.63
C VAL A 173 -9.47 2.93 16.02
N VAL A 174 -9.75 2.99 14.72
CA VAL A 174 -10.07 4.24 14.02
C VAL A 174 -11.40 4.84 14.51
N GLY A 175 -12.38 3.99 14.85
CA GLY A 175 -13.60 4.42 15.54
C GLY A 175 -13.34 5.06 16.90
N LYS A 176 -12.43 4.47 17.71
CA LYS A 176 -12.01 5.04 19.00
C LYS A 176 -11.25 6.37 18.85
N LEU A 177 -10.56 6.56 17.72
CA LEU A 177 -9.89 7.82 17.37
C LEU A 177 -10.87 8.91 16.85
N GLY A 178 -12.17 8.60 16.75
CA GLY A 178 -13.21 9.57 16.44
C GLY A 178 -13.81 9.44 15.04
N TRP A 179 -13.38 8.46 14.23
CA TRP A 179 -14.07 8.17 12.97
C TRP A 179 -15.49 7.67 13.24
N ARG A 180 -16.45 8.22 12.51
CA ARG A 180 -17.84 7.79 12.56
C ARG A 180 -18.15 6.99 11.29
N PRO A 181 -18.40 5.68 11.38
CA PRO A 181 -18.84 4.91 10.23
C PRO A 181 -20.21 5.42 9.74
N PRO A 182 -20.61 5.11 8.49
CA PRO A 182 -21.94 5.41 7.99
C PRO A 182 -23.05 4.92 8.93
N LEU A 183 -24.19 5.63 8.95
CA LEU A 183 -25.35 5.27 9.77
C LEU A 183 -25.83 3.84 9.47
N THR A 184 -25.93 3.52 8.18
CA THR A 184 -26.17 2.16 7.70
C THR A 184 -24.83 1.58 7.25
N ARG A 185 -24.31 0.63 8.03
CA ARG A 185 -23.03 -0.02 7.74
C ARG A 185 -23.17 -0.95 6.54
N GLY A 186 -22.28 -0.78 5.57
CA GLY A 186 -22.20 -1.61 4.37
C GLY A 186 -20.94 -2.47 4.34
N ALA A 187 -20.95 -3.49 3.49
CA ALA A 187 -19.80 -4.38 3.28
C ALA A 187 -18.59 -3.68 2.60
N PHE A 188 -18.79 -2.47 2.09
CA PHE A 188 -17.77 -1.69 1.36
C PHE A 188 -17.66 -0.25 1.89
N ASP A 189 -17.90 -0.06 3.19
CA ASP A 189 -17.66 1.23 3.84
C ASP A 189 -16.17 1.57 3.81
N ARG A 190 -15.80 2.70 3.21
CA ARG A 190 -14.39 3.10 3.07
C ARG A 190 -13.83 3.60 4.40
N LEU A 191 -12.69 3.05 4.80
CA LEU A 191 -11.93 3.54 5.95
C LEU A 191 -11.34 4.93 5.67
N PRO A 192 -11.20 5.80 6.68
CA PRO A 192 -10.48 7.05 6.52
C PRO A 192 -8.98 6.78 6.43
N LEU A 193 -8.25 7.71 5.82
CA LEU A 193 -6.80 7.79 5.98
C LEU A 193 -6.48 8.25 7.40
N VAL A 194 -5.54 7.54 8.02
CA VAL A 194 -4.98 7.84 9.33
C VAL A 194 -3.58 8.39 9.09
N VAL A 195 -3.44 9.70 9.21
CA VAL A 195 -2.17 10.39 8.97
C VAL A 195 -1.61 10.89 10.30
N GLU A 196 -0.34 10.61 10.52
CA GLU A 196 0.38 11.07 11.69
C GLU A 196 1.52 11.99 11.28
N THR A 197 1.54 13.19 11.85
CA THR A 197 2.59 14.18 11.67
C THR A 197 3.13 14.62 13.02
N ASP A 198 4.33 15.20 13.01
CA ASP A 198 5.00 15.66 14.24
C ASP A 198 4.23 16.82 14.90
N ASP A 199 3.59 17.67 14.09
CA ASP A 199 2.92 18.89 14.55
C ASP A 199 1.46 18.65 14.95
N GLU A 200 0.75 17.78 14.24
CA GLU A 200 -0.71 17.60 14.38
C GLU A 200 -1.08 16.31 15.13
N GLY A 201 -0.11 15.42 15.36
CA GLY A 201 -0.38 14.08 15.88
C GLY A 201 -1.18 13.25 14.88
N ILE A 202 -2.08 12.39 15.39
CA ILE A 202 -2.90 11.51 14.56
C ILE A 202 -4.18 12.23 14.13
N THR A 203 -4.41 12.31 12.82
CA THR A 203 -5.60 12.90 12.20
C THR A 203 -6.28 11.91 11.26
N LEU A 204 -7.60 12.04 11.11
CA LEU A 204 -8.45 11.13 10.34
C LEU A 204 -9.10 11.86 9.17
N HIS A 205 -8.95 11.32 7.97
CA HIS A 205 -9.35 12.00 6.74
C HIS A 205 -10.10 11.08 5.79
N THR A 206 -11.33 11.42 5.43
CA THR A 206 -12.08 10.66 4.43
C THR A 206 -11.67 11.10 3.02
N LEU A 207 -11.21 10.15 2.20
CA LEU A 207 -10.95 10.42 0.79
C LEU A 207 -12.28 10.70 0.06
N PRO A 208 -12.37 11.79 -0.73
CA PRO A 208 -13.56 12.08 -1.50
C PRO A 208 -13.94 10.94 -2.45
N SER A 209 -15.23 10.71 -2.68
CA SER A 209 -15.70 9.59 -3.53
C SER A 209 -15.18 9.64 -4.96
N GLU A 210 -15.03 10.84 -5.51
CA GLU A 210 -14.59 11.09 -6.88
C GLU A 210 -13.13 10.69 -7.15
N VAL A 211 -12.32 10.48 -6.10
CA VAL A 211 -10.92 10.06 -6.23
C VAL A 211 -10.75 8.55 -6.16
N VAL A 212 -11.77 7.85 -5.66
CA VAL A 212 -11.76 6.39 -5.48
C VAL A 212 -12.64 5.77 -6.56
N ARG A 213 -12.00 5.24 -7.60
CA ARG A 213 -12.70 4.45 -8.60
C ARG A 213 -12.91 3.03 -8.10
N GLU A 214 -14.14 2.55 -8.12
CA GLU A 214 -14.51 1.18 -7.80
C GLU A 214 -15.08 0.46 -9.03
N VAL A 215 -14.86 -0.85 -9.10
CA VAL A 215 -15.40 -1.74 -10.13
C VAL A 215 -16.37 -2.69 -9.45
N ALA A 216 -17.64 -2.66 -9.87
CA ALA A 216 -18.63 -3.65 -9.46
C ALA A 216 -18.29 -4.99 -10.13
N LEU A 217 -18.34 -6.09 -9.37
CA LEU A 217 -17.95 -7.40 -9.86
C LEU A 217 -19.16 -8.20 -10.35
N VAL A 218 -19.07 -8.66 -11.59
CA VAL A 218 -20.04 -9.51 -12.27
C VAL A 218 -19.32 -10.67 -12.94
N HIS A 219 -20.03 -11.76 -13.21
CA HIS A 219 -19.45 -12.94 -13.85
C HIS A 219 -19.92 -13.06 -15.31
N PRO A 220 -19.04 -13.41 -16.27
CA PRO A 220 -19.40 -13.47 -17.70
C PRO A 220 -20.50 -14.50 -18.03
N THR A 221 -20.64 -15.55 -17.21
CA THR A 221 -21.59 -16.65 -17.46
C THR A 221 -22.49 -16.99 -16.26
N LEU A 222 -22.34 -16.30 -15.13
CA LEU A 222 -23.07 -16.61 -13.89
C LEU A 222 -23.82 -15.35 -13.41
N PRO A 223 -25.05 -15.09 -13.88
CA PRO A 223 -25.76 -13.85 -13.59
C PRO A 223 -25.95 -13.58 -12.10
N TRP A 224 -26.16 -14.63 -11.31
CA TRP A 224 -26.34 -14.54 -9.86
C TRP A 224 -25.13 -13.95 -9.12
N PHE A 225 -23.94 -13.92 -9.74
CA PHE A 225 -22.75 -13.34 -9.11
C PHE A 225 -22.93 -11.85 -8.81
N ALA A 226 -23.68 -11.12 -9.66
CA ALA A 226 -23.99 -9.71 -9.44
C ALA A 226 -24.84 -9.47 -8.18
N GLU A 227 -25.64 -10.45 -7.76
CA GLU A 227 -26.48 -10.38 -6.56
C GLU A 227 -25.64 -10.37 -5.27
N LEU A 228 -24.37 -10.79 -5.33
CA LEU A 228 -23.44 -10.69 -4.20
C LEU A 228 -23.06 -9.24 -3.88
N GLY A 229 -23.35 -8.28 -4.77
CA GLY A 229 -23.12 -6.85 -4.54
C GLY A 229 -21.64 -6.47 -4.37
N LEU A 230 -20.73 -7.32 -4.84
CA LEU A 230 -19.29 -7.16 -4.68
C LEU A 230 -18.76 -5.99 -5.51
N ARG A 231 -17.80 -5.27 -4.96
CA ARG A 231 -17.05 -4.22 -5.65
C ARG A 231 -15.62 -4.17 -5.14
N TRP A 232 -14.72 -3.57 -5.91
CA TRP A 232 -13.35 -3.38 -5.47
C TRP A 232 -12.73 -2.12 -6.05
N HIS A 233 -11.85 -1.45 -5.30
CA HIS A 233 -11.16 -0.27 -5.77
C HIS A 233 -10.14 -0.61 -6.87
N ALA A 234 -9.98 0.30 -7.82
CA ALA A 234 -9.23 0.05 -9.06
C ALA A 234 -7.70 0.06 -8.88
N VAL A 235 -7.18 0.81 -7.91
CA VAL A 235 -5.73 1.08 -7.78
C VAL A 235 -5.19 0.61 -6.41
N PRO A 236 -4.30 -0.40 -6.37
CA PRO A 236 -3.71 -0.90 -5.13
C PRO A 236 -2.55 0.00 -4.66
N VAL A 237 -2.85 1.10 -3.98
CA VAL A 237 -1.79 1.98 -3.44
C VAL A 237 -1.42 1.54 -2.03
N ILE A 238 -0.25 0.95 -1.85
CA ILE A 238 0.33 0.59 -0.55
C ILE A 238 0.89 1.84 0.12
N SER A 239 0.65 1.99 1.42
CA SER A 239 0.97 3.23 2.16
C SER A 239 1.65 3.04 3.52
N ASN A 240 1.67 1.82 4.09
CA ASN A 240 2.29 1.54 5.40
C ASN A 240 3.75 1.07 5.33
N GLN A 241 4.43 1.29 4.21
CA GLN A 241 5.83 0.94 4.04
C GLN A 241 6.67 2.20 3.91
N ARG A 242 7.82 2.22 4.58
CA ARG A 242 8.83 3.26 4.39
C ARG A 242 9.67 2.94 3.17
N LEU A 243 9.97 3.96 2.37
CA LEU A 243 10.98 3.85 1.32
C LEU A 243 12.34 4.19 1.92
N HIS A 244 13.26 3.25 1.83
CA HIS A 244 14.62 3.40 2.33
C HIS A 244 15.59 3.50 1.16
N ILE A 245 16.42 4.54 1.12
CA ILE A 245 17.38 4.79 0.05
C ILE A 245 18.69 5.31 0.66
N GLY A 246 19.77 4.55 0.55
CA GLY A 246 21.11 5.00 0.94
C GLY A 246 21.17 5.59 2.35
N GLY A 247 20.56 4.94 3.34
CA GLY A 247 20.52 5.41 4.73
C GLY A 247 19.43 6.46 5.04
N ILE A 248 18.69 6.96 4.06
CA ILE A 248 17.58 7.91 4.28
C ILE A 248 16.24 7.18 4.27
N ASP A 249 15.43 7.46 5.30
CA ASP A 249 14.09 6.94 5.44
C ASP A 249 13.02 7.96 5.08
N TYR A 250 12.14 7.54 4.16
CA TYR A 250 10.93 8.23 3.77
C TYR A 250 9.73 7.45 4.33
N PRO A 251 9.19 7.83 5.50
CA PRO A 251 8.19 7.03 6.19
C PRO A 251 6.90 6.89 5.41
N ALA A 252 6.38 8.00 4.87
CA ALA A 252 5.26 7.98 3.93
C ALA A 252 5.78 8.05 2.49
N ALA A 253 5.73 6.91 1.80
CA ALA A 253 6.07 6.82 0.39
C ALA A 253 5.05 5.96 -0.38
N PRO A 254 3.75 6.35 -0.40
CA PRO A 254 2.72 5.51 -1.00
C PRO A 254 3.01 5.20 -2.47
N TYR A 255 2.81 3.95 -2.84
CA TYR A 255 3.12 3.43 -4.16
C TYR A 255 2.13 2.40 -4.64
N ASN A 256 1.98 2.26 -5.96
CA ASN A 256 1.13 1.22 -6.55
C ASN A 256 1.85 0.44 -7.65
N GLY A 257 1.45 -0.83 -7.75
CA GLY A 257 1.62 -1.66 -8.93
C GLY A 257 0.33 -1.72 -9.75
N VAL A 258 0.12 -2.85 -10.40
CA VAL A 258 -1.15 -3.27 -11.00
C VAL A 258 -1.68 -4.46 -10.17
N TYR A 259 -2.99 -4.59 -10.03
CA TYR A 259 -3.59 -5.75 -9.37
C TYR A 259 -3.23 -7.05 -10.11
N LEU A 260 -2.92 -8.10 -9.36
CA LEU A 260 -3.09 -9.48 -9.82
C LEU A 260 -4.52 -9.91 -9.50
N CYS A 261 -5.22 -10.54 -10.46
CA CYS A 261 -6.62 -10.92 -10.27
C CYS A 261 -6.84 -11.78 -9.01
N ARG A 262 -5.89 -12.69 -8.71
CA ARG A 262 -5.91 -13.56 -7.54
C ARG A 262 -5.92 -12.79 -6.21
N ALA A 263 -5.28 -11.62 -6.16
CA ALA A 263 -5.26 -10.78 -4.96
C ALA A 263 -6.64 -10.21 -4.61
N ILE A 264 -7.61 -10.32 -5.53
CA ILE A 264 -9.02 -9.99 -5.31
C ILE A 264 -9.84 -11.28 -5.24
N GLY A 265 -9.75 -12.14 -6.25
CA GLY A 265 -10.59 -13.34 -6.36
C GLY A 265 -10.36 -14.35 -5.23
N GLU A 266 -9.10 -14.64 -4.91
CA GLU A 266 -8.70 -15.59 -3.88
C GLU A 266 -8.59 -14.88 -2.52
N ASP A 267 -7.70 -13.89 -2.42
CA ASP A 267 -7.25 -13.31 -1.13
C ASP A 267 -8.24 -12.33 -0.48
N VAL A 268 -9.30 -11.95 -1.20
CA VAL A 268 -10.33 -11.02 -0.69
C VAL A 268 -11.69 -11.70 -0.68
N ILE A 269 -12.14 -12.19 -1.84
CA ILE A 269 -13.50 -12.71 -1.99
C ILE A 269 -13.62 -14.11 -1.36
N ALA A 270 -12.73 -15.02 -1.72
CA ALA A 270 -12.82 -16.42 -1.30
C ALA A 270 -12.25 -16.66 0.11
N ASP A 271 -11.20 -15.93 0.51
CA ASP A 271 -10.50 -16.14 1.78
C ASP A 271 -11.39 -15.90 3.00
N ASP A 272 -11.46 -16.90 3.88
CA ASP A 272 -12.29 -16.91 5.10
C ASP A 272 -11.87 -15.81 6.11
N SER A 273 -10.62 -15.36 6.05
CA SER A 273 -10.08 -14.25 6.86
C SER A 273 -10.49 -12.86 6.34
N ALA A 274 -10.94 -12.76 5.09
CA ALA A 274 -11.42 -11.53 4.44
C ALA A 274 -12.96 -11.52 4.33
N TYR A 275 -13.54 -11.55 3.13
CA TYR A 275 -15.00 -11.63 2.97
C TYR A 275 -15.55 -13.05 3.15
N GLY A 276 -14.73 -14.09 2.94
CA GLY A 276 -15.07 -15.48 3.24
C GLY A 276 -16.27 -16.02 2.48
N LEU A 277 -16.43 -15.64 1.20
CA LEU A 277 -17.58 -16.03 0.39
C LEU A 277 -17.39 -17.35 -0.36
N ALA A 278 -16.27 -18.05 -0.15
CA ALA A 278 -15.98 -19.27 -0.90
C ALA A 278 -17.09 -20.31 -0.80
N ARG A 279 -17.63 -20.56 0.41
CA ARG A 279 -18.72 -21.52 0.61
C ARG A 279 -20.04 -21.07 -0.01
N VAL A 280 -20.34 -19.77 0.01
CA VAL A 280 -21.55 -19.20 -0.61
C VAL A 280 -21.50 -19.43 -2.12
N ILE A 281 -20.34 -19.14 -2.73
CA ILE A 281 -20.09 -19.32 -4.15
C ILE A 281 -20.13 -20.81 -4.51
N ALA A 282 -19.49 -21.68 -3.72
CA ALA A 282 -19.52 -23.13 -3.93
C ALA A 282 -20.95 -23.70 -3.93
N ALA A 283 -21.80 -23.24 -3.00
CA ALA A 283 -23.21 -23.65 -2.95
C ALA A 283 -23.99 -23.20 -4.19
N ARG A 284 -23.78 -21.94 -4.64
CA ARG A 284 -24.39 -21.43 -5.88
C ARG A 284 -23.90 -22.16 -7.13
N LEU A 285 -22.69 -22.71 -7.10
CA LEU A 285 -22.11 -23.55 -8.14
C LEU A 285 -22.52 -25.03 -8.04
N GLY A 286 -23.21 -25.45 -6.98
CA GLY A 286 -23.57 -26.85 -6.74
C GLY A 286 -22.38 -27.77 -6.46
N LEU A 287 -21.31 -27.24 -5.87
CA LEU A 287 -20.09 -28.00 -5.57
C LEU A 287 -20.21 -28.76 -4.24
N ASP A 288 -19.60 -29.95 -4.19
CA ASP A 288 -19.43 -30.70 -2.96
C ASP A 288 -18.29 -30.10 -2.10
N THR A 289 -18.66 -29.50 -0.96
CA THR A 289 -17.73 -28.91 0.01
C THR A 289 -17.41 -29.82 1.20
N ALA A 290 -17.72 -31.12 1.12
CA ALA A 290 -17.50 -32.07 2.23
C ALA A 290 -16.02 -32.38 2.48
N SER A 291 -15.16 -32.25 1.46
CA SER A 291 -13.73 -32.52 1.56
C SER A 291 -12.92 -31.57 0.68
N GLU A 292 -11.77 -31.10 1.16
CA GLU A 292 -10.82 -30.31 0.35
C GLU A 292 -10.33 -31.11 -0.87
N ARG A 293 -10.38 -32.46 -0.84
CA ARG A 293 -10.01 -33.31 -1.98
C ARG A 293 -10.94 -33.18 -3.19
N THR A 294 -12.14 -32.60 -3.04
CA THR A 294 -13.02 -32.29 -4.17
C THR A 294 -12.54 -31.06 -4.97
N LEU A 295 -11.51 -30.36 -4.47
CA LEU A 295 -10.94 -29.15 -5.06
C LEU A 295 -12.00 -28.07 -5.29
N TRP A 296 -12.98 -28.00 -4.37
CA TRP A 296 -14.06 -27.04 -4.48
C TRP A 296 -13.56 -25.61 -4.32
N ARG A 297 -12.54 -25.37 -3.48
CA ARG A 297 -11.92 -24.05 -3.31
C ARG A 297 -11.18 -23.59 -4.55
N ASP A 298 -10.43 -24.47 -5.21
CA ASP A 298 -9.75 -24.16 -6.48
C ASP A 298 -10.75 -23.75 -7.56
N ARG A 299 -11.88 -24.45 -7.62
CA ARG A 299 -12.94 -24.17 -8.61
C ARG A 299 -13.69 -22.88 -8.31
N VAL A 300 -13.93 -22.57 -7.04
CA VAL A 300 -14.40 -21.24 -6.61
C VAL A 300 -13.39 -20.16 -6.99
N ALA A 301 -12.09 -20.37 -6.73
CA ALA A 301 -11.04 -19.41 -7.04
C ALA A 301 -11.00 -19.07 -8.54
N VAL A 302 -11.13 -20.09 -9.41
CA VAL A 302 -11.23 -19.89 -10.87
C VAL A 302 -12.40 -18.98 -11.23
N GLU A 303 -13.60 -19.24 -10.72
CA GLU A 303 -14.78 -18.42 -11.05
C GLU A 303 -14.69 -17.01 -10.47
N CYS A 304 -14.13 -16.85 -9.26
CA CYS A 304 -13.85 -15.52 -8.69
C CYS A 304 -12.86 -14.74 -9.56
N ASN A 305 -11.76 -15.36 -9.97
CA ASN A 305 -10.75 -14.74 -10.83
C ASN A 305 -11.34 -14.36 -12.20
N ARG A 306 -12.20 -15.21 -12.77
CA ARG A 306 -12.93 -14.91 -14.03
C ARG A 306 -13.86 -13.71 -13.86
N ALA A 307 -14.61 -13.61 -12.76
CA ALA A 307 -15.44 -12.44 -12.47
C ALA A 307 -14.60 -11.16 -12.38
N VAL A 308 -13.47 -11.21 -11.66
CA VAL A 308 -12.57 -10.06 -11.49
C VAL A 308 -12.02 -9.60 -12.84
N LEU A 309 -11.43 -10.51 -13.62
CA LEU A 309 -10.88 -10.20 -14.94
C LEU A 309 -11.94 -9.58 -15.84
N HIS A 310 -13.09 -10.26 -15.99
CA HIS A 310 -14.19 -9.78 -16.83
C HIS A 310 -14.68 -8.39 -16.42
N SER A 311 -14.86 -8.15 -15.12
CA SER A 311 -15.38 -6.88 -14.61
C SER A 311 -14.40 -5.74 -14.80
N PHE A 312 -13.12 -5.99 -14.54
CA PHE A 312 -12.06 -4.99 -14.72
C PHE A 312 -11.86 -4.67 -16.20
N ASP A 313 -11.86 -5.68 -17.08
CA ASP A 313 -11.81 -5.49 -18.54
C ASP A 313 -13.00 -4.67 -19.04
N ALA A 314 -14.22 -5.00 -18.60
CA ALA A 314 -15.43 -4.27 -18.95
C ALA A 314 -15.40 -2.81 -18.44
N ALA A 315 -14.78 -2.57 -17.30
CA ALA A 315 -14.54 -1.23 -16.77
C ALA A 315 -13.34 -0.52 -17.42
N GLY A 316 -12.56 -1.19 -18.28
CA GLY A 316 -11.32 -0.66 -18.84
C GLY A 316 -10.26 -0.37 -17.77
N VAL A 317 -10.26 -1.11 -16.66
CA VAL A 317 -9.27 -1.01 -15.57
C VAL A 317 -8.24 -2.11 -15.73
N THR A 318 -6.95 -1.74 -15.73
CA THR A 318 -5.87 -2.73 -15.85
C THR A 318 -5.82 -3.66 -14.64
N VAL A 319 -5.89 -4.96 -14.90
CA VAL A 319 -5.60 -6.05 -13.96
C VAL A 319 -4.79 -7.10 -14.72
N GLU A 320 -3.83 -7.71 -14.05
CA GLU A 320 -2.98 -8.74 -14.63
C GLU A 320 -3.39 -10.12 -14.12
N HIS A 321 -3.15 -11.13 -14.95
CA HIS A 321 -3.24 -12.53 -14.55
C HIS A 321 -1.83 -13.14 -14.53
N SER A 322 -1.47 -13.75 -13.41
CA SER A 322 -0.19 -14.43 -13.22
C SER A 322 -0.41 -15.68 -12.39
N ALA A 323 0.28 -16.77 -12.76
CA ALA A 323 0.37 -17.97 -11.93
C ALA A 323 1.15 -17.69 -10.62
N GLU A 324 2.12 -16.79 -10.68
CA GLU A 324 2.91 -16.37 -9.52
C GLU A 324 2.15 -15.32 -8.69
N ALA A 325 2.16 -15.48 -7.37
CA ALA A 325 1.73 -14.45 -6.43
C ALA A 325 2.72 -13.27 -6.42
N TYR A 326 2.35 -12.16 -5.78
CA TYR A 326 3.31 -11.09 -5.51
C TYR A 326 4.53 -11.65 -4.79
N ALA A 327 5.72 -11.36 -5.33
CA ALA A 327 6.96 -11.83 -4.73
C ALA A 327 7.16 -11.18 -3.36
N SER A 328 7.77 -11.91 -2.43
CA SER A 328 8.26 -11.27 -1.20
C SER A 328 9.34 -10.25 -1.56
N PRO A 329 9.35 -9.05 -0.93
CA PRO A 329 10.37 -8.06 -1.20
C PRO A 329 11.75 -8.67 -1.00
N ALA A 330 12.63 -8.54 -2.00
CA ALA A 330 14.00 -9.00 -1.87
C ALA A 330 14.73 -8.09 -0.88
N SER A 331 14.94 -8.56 0.36
CA SER A 331 15.78 -7.84 1.32
C SER A 331 17.23 -7.93 0.85
N SER A 332 17.77 -6.80 0.42
CA SER A 332 19.19 -6.69 0.11
C SER A 332 19.76 -5.51 0.89
N HIS A 333 20.70 -5.81 1.79
CA HIS A 333 21.35 -4.83 2.65
C HIS A 333 21.97 -3.71 1.78
N GLY A 334 21.62 -2.47 2.10
CA GLY A 334 22.12 -1.27 1.41
C GLY A 334 21.57 -1.01 0.01
N ARG A 335 20.52 -1.72 -0.46
CA ARG A 335 19.80 -1.38 -1.70
C ARG A 335 18.51 -0.63 -1.40
N PRO A 336 18.06 0.25 -2.32
CA PRO A 336 16.76 0.91 -2.18
C PRO A 336 15.64 -0.12 -2.05
N ALA A 337 14.78 0.04 -1.04
CA ALA A 337 13.72 -0.93 -0.75
C ALA A 337 12.52 -0.28 -0.06
N PHE A 338 11.35 -0.90 -0.21
CA PHE A 338 10.20 -0.64 0.66
C PHE A 338 10.22 -1.61 1.83
N LEU A 339 10.19 -1.06 3.04
CA LEU A 339 10.31 -1.82 4.29
C LEU A 339 9.06 -1.56 5.15
N ARG A 340 8.57 -2.58 5.85
CA ARG A 340 7.43 -2.38 6.77
C ARG A 340 7.77 -1.32 7.81
N GLN A 341 6.85 -0.39 8.04
CA GLN A 341 6.94 0.51 9.18
C GLN A 341 6.83 -0.33 10.46
N ARG A 342 7.74 -0.10 11.43
CA ARG A 342 7.71 -0.74 12.74
C ARG A 342 6.84 0.02 13.72
#